data_AF-A0A661C741-F1
#
_entry.id   AF-A0A661C741-F1
#
_cell.length_a   1.000
_cell.length_b   1.000
_cell.length_c   1.000
_cell.angle_alpha   90.00
_cell.angle_beta   90.00
_cell.angle_gamma   90.00
#
_symmetry.space_group_name_H-M   'P 1'
#
loop_
_entity.id
_entity.type
_entity.pdbx_description
1 polymer ?
#
loop_
_entity_poly.entity_id
_entity_poly.type
_entity_poly.pdbx_seq_one_letter_code
_entity_poly.pdbx_strand_id
1 'polypeptide(L)'
;MFTIKKINTGKFSRHCLYSSIAAALITTPLTVSAAPAADFTIGGFAKLSVIYTDTDSGTIGGGAGGIGRTFYVPSTIPVGNGEDHQTLDFTARETRLNFKVVKEIDGHNVTGFIETDFLTAT
;
A
#
# COMPACT_ATOMS: atom_id res chain seq x y z
N MET A 1 21.72 11.65 10.51
CA MET A 1 22.54 10.87 9.56
C MET A 1 22.22 9.40 9.78
N PHE A 2 21.42 8.80 8.90
CA PHE A 2 20.95 7.42 9.05
C PHE A 2 21.91 6.50 8.29
N THR A 3 22.63 5.63 9.00
CA THR A 3 23.65 4.74 8.40
C THR A 3 23.01 3.38 8.10
N ILE A 4 22.92 3.03 6.82
CA ILE A 4 22.43 1.73 6.37
C ILE A 4 23.57 0.71 6.50
N LYS A 5 23.37 -0.32 7.33
CA LYS A 5 24.33 -1.41 7.53
C LYS A 5 24.26 -2.38 6.34
N LYS A 6 25.36 -2.53 5.62
CA LYS A 6 25.50 -3.48 4.50
C LYS A 6 25.31 -4.92 5.03
N ILE A 7 24.29 -5.61 4.54
CA ILE A 7 24.00 -7.01 4.90
C ILE A 7 24.99 -7.92 4.15
N ASN A 8 25.63 -8.85 4.87
CA ASN A 8 26.63 -9.76 4.32
C ASN A 8 25.96 -11.01 3.72
N THR A 9 26.04 -11.19 2.41
CA THR A 9 25.33 -12.20 1.59
C THR A 9 25.99 -13.58 1.55
N GLY A 10 26.99 -13.87 2.39
CA GLY A 10 27.87 -15.03 2.20
C GLY A 10 27.37 -16.41 2.64
N LYS A 11 26.12 -16.62 3.12
CA LYS A 11 25.80 -17.91 3.80
C LYS A 11 24.35 -18.42 3.82
N PHE A 12 23.51 -18.08 2.84
CA PHE A 12 22.18 -18.70 2.72
C PHE A 12 22.08 -19.59 1.49
N SER A 13 21.80 -20.87 1.72
CA SER A 13 21.61 -21.91 0.71
C SER A 13 20.31 -21.67 -0.08
N ARG A 14 20.38 -20.76 -1.06
CA ARG A 14 19.70 -20.68 -2.37
C ARG A 14 18.40 -21.47 -2.61
N HIS A 15 17.33 -21.37 -1.81
CA HIS A 15 15.97 -21.85 -2.17
C HIS A 15 14.87 -21.03 -1.45
N CYS A 16 15.13 -19.78 -1.10
CA CYS A 16 14.21 -18.98 -0.29
C CYS A 16 13.96 -17.62 -0.95
N LEU A 17 12.68 -17.33 -1.20
CA LEU A 17 12.21 -16.04 -1.68
C LEU A 17 12.39 -14.99 -0.57
N TYR A 18 13.07 -13.88 -0.90
CA TYR A 18 13.23 -12.75 0.02
C TYR A 18 12.46 -11.54 -0.50
N SER A 19 11.28 -11.29 0.05
CA SER A 19 10.52 -10.06 -0.20
C SER A 19 10.59 -9.13 1.01
N SER A 20 10.96 -7.87 0.80
CA SER A 20 10.90 -6.84 1.85
C SER A 20 10.04 -5.66 1.38
N ILE A 21 9.10 -5.26 2.23
CA ILE A 21 8.19 -4.13 1.98
C ILE A 21 8.53 -3.01 2.96
N ALA A 22 8.82 -1.82 2.43
CA ALA A 22 8.95 -0.59 3.22
C ALA A 22 7.82 0.37 2.85
N ALA A 23 7.09 0.87 3.84
CA ALA A 23 5.98 1.79 3.63
C ALA A 23 6.17 3.09 4.43
N ALA A 24 5.94 4.23 3.78
CA ALA A 24 5.87 5.54 4.42
C ALA A 24 4.40 6.01 4.45
N LEU A 25 3.90 6.36 5.63
CA LEU A 25 2.52 6.76 5.86
C LEU A 25 2.49 8.20 6.39
N ILE A 26 1.71 9.07 5.75
CA ILE A 26 1.41 10.41 6.26
C ILE A 26 -0.09 10.48 6.50
N THR A 27 -0.47 10.72 7.75
CA THR A 27 -1.86 10.87 8.17
C THR A 27 -2.05 12.27 8.75
N THR A 28 -2.77 13.12 8.04
CA THR A 28 -3.11 14.47 8.52
C THR A 28 -4.58 14.74 8.22
N PRO A 29 -5.47 14.71 9.23
CA PRO A 29 -6.85 15.14 9.02
C PRO A 29 -6.89 16.65 8.77
N LEU A 30 -7.63 17.08 7.75
CA LEU A 30 -7.91 18.49 7.48
C LEU A 30 -9.41 18.73 7.72
N THR A 31 -9.73 19.43 8.80
CA THR A 31 -11.10 19.86 9.10
C THR A 31 -11.35 21.19 8.40
N VAL A 32 -12.27 21.22 7.44
CA VAL A 32 -12.77 22.46 6.82
C VAL A 32 -14.23 22.59 7.23
N SER A 33 -14.54 23.56 8.10
CA SER A 33 -15.93 23.95 8.37
C SER A 33 -16.36 24.93 7.29
N ALA A 34 -17.14 24.47 6.31
CA ALA A 34 -17.61 25.29 5.20
C ALA A 34 -19.05 24.95 4.82
N ALA A 35 -19.98 25.12 5.76
CA ALA A 35 -21.39 25.43 5.51
C ALA A 35 -22.08 25.77 6.85
N PRO A 36 -22.99 26.76 6.91
CA PRO A 36 -23.82 26.91 8.09
C PRO A 36 -24.70 25.65 8.23
N ALA A 37 -24.60 24.97 9.39
CA ALA A 37 -25.38 23.81 9.83
C ALA A 37 -24.86 22.37 9.56
N ALA A 38 -23.61 22.15 9.13
CA ALA A 38 -23.01 20.81 9.17
C ALA A 38 -21.47 20.85 9.30
N ASP A 39 -20.91 19.92 10.09
CA ASP A 39 -19.48 19.76 10.26
C ASP A 39 -18.90 18.83 9.18
N PHE A 40 -18.02 19.37 8.35
CA PHE A 40 -17.31 18.62 7.31
C PHE A 40 -15.88 18.30 7.77
N THR A 41 -15.46 17.04 7.62
CA THR A 41 -14.08 16.61 7.86
C THR A 41 -13.58 15.84 6.65
N ILE A 42 -12.42 16.24 6.14
CA ILE A 42 -11.67 15.47 5.14
C ILE A 42 -10.49 14.83 5.85
N GLY A 43 -10.30 13.54 5.65
CA GLY A 43 -9.21 12.80 6.25
C GLY A 43 -8.72 11.68 5.36
N GLY A 44 -7.98 10.77 5.98
CA GLY A 44 -7.34 9.64 5.31
C GLY A 44 -5.83 9.66 5.48
N PHE A 45 -5.15 8.95 4.60
CA PHE A 45 -3.70 8.82 4.63
C PHE A 45 -3.11 8.68 3.23
N ALA A 46 -1.94 9.24 3.03
CA ALA A 46 -1.08 8.92 1.89
C ALA A 46 -0.16 7.77 2.28
N LYS A 47 -0.12 6.73 1.44
CA LYS A 47 0.78 5.58 1.62
C LYS A 47 1.62 5.39 0.37
N LEU A 48 2.93 5.34 0.55
CA LEU A 48 3.87 4.92 -0.49
C LEU A 48 4.53 3.61 -0.04
N SER A 49 4.43 2.58 -0.87
CA SER A 49 5.00 1.26 -0.65
C SER A 49 6.10 1.00 -1.67
N VAL A 50 7.27 0.58 -1.18
CA VAL A 50 8.41 0.11 -1.98
C VAL A 50 8.59 -1.37 -1.70
N ILE A 51 8.56 -2.17 -2.76
CA ILE A 51 8.61 -3.64 -2.67
C ILE A 51 9.78 -4.13 -3.49
N TYR A 52 10.73 -4.79 -2.84
CA TYR A 52 11.79 -5.52 -3.52
C TYR A 52 11.48 -7.01 -3.47
N THR A 53 11.52 -7.64 -4.64
CA THR A 53 11.20 -9.06 -4.83
C THR A 53 12.34 -9.74 -5.56
N ASP A 54 12.77 -10.87 -5.00
CA ASP A 54 13.78 -11.76 -5.57
C ASP A 54 13.18 -13.16 -5.71
N THR A 55 13.09 -13.66 -6.94
CA THR A 55 12.45 -14.92 -7.32
C THR A 55 13.45 -15.82 -8.03
N ASP A 56 13.65 -17.04 -7.55
CA ASP A 56 14.65 -17.98 -8.10
C ASP A 56 14.18 -18.77 -9.34
N SER A 57 12.88 -18.69 -9.66
CA SER A 57 12.21 -19.58 -10.62
C SER A 57 11.43 -18.81 -11.71
N GLY A 58 11.81 -17.57 -12.03
CA GLY A 58 11.16 -16.72 -13.02
C GLY A 58 10.42 -15.52 -12.42
N THR A 59 9.65 -14.78 -13.22
CA THR A 59 8.98 -13.54 -12.79
C THR A 59 7.56 -13.77 -12.27
N ILE A 60 7.12 -12.97 -11.28
CA ILE A 60 5.72 -12.97 -10.83
C ILE A 60 4.82 -12.40 -11.94
N GLY A 61 3.80 -13.17 -12.33
CA GLY A 61 2.86 -12.77 -13.38
C GLY A 61 2.04 -11.52 -13.03
N GLY A 62 1.58 -10.80 -14.06
CA GLY A 62 0.70 -9.63 -13.91
C GLY A 62 1.38 -8.25 -13.98
N GLY A 63 2.71 -8.20 -14.11
CA GLY A 63 3.45 -6.94 -14.34
C GLY A 63 3.28 -5.88 -13.24
N ALA A 64 3.66 -4.62 -13.52
CA ALA A 64 3.68 -3.47 -12.59
C ALA A 64 2.42 -3.30 -11.69
N GLY A 65 1.25 -3.74 -12.19
CA GLY A 65 -0.05 -3.63 -11.52
C GLY A 65 -0.63 -4.95 -10.99
N GLY A 66 0.04 -6.08 -11.22
CA GLY A 66 -0.45 -7.39 -10.81
C GLY A 66 -0.53 -7.54 -9.30
N ILE A 67 -1.61 -8.16 -8.80
CA ILE A 67 -1.86 -8.37 -7.37
C ILE A 67 -0.70 -9.09 -6.67
N GLY A 68 -0.04 -10.04 -7.35
CA GLY A 68 1.11 -10.78 -6.83
C GLY A 68 2.38 -9.96 -6.67
N ARG A 69 2.45 -8.76 -7.28
CA ARG A 69 3.60 -7.86 -7.18
C ARG A 69 3.38 -6.70 -6.23
N THR A 70 2.12 -6.40 -5.87
CA THR A 70 1.77 -5.37 -4.88
C THR A 70 1.45 -5.95 -3.52
N PHE A 71 1.07 -7.22 -3.47
CA PHE A 71 0.81 -7.97 -2.25
C PHE A 71 1.59 -9.27 -2.29
N TYR A 72 2.01 -9.73 -1.11
CA TYR A 72 2.58 -11.06 -0.99
C TYR A 72 1.47 -12.10 -1.12
N VAL A 73 1.34 -12.68 -2.33
CA VAL A 73 0.35 -13.73 -2.64
C VAL A 73 1.09 -15.03 -2.99
N PRO A 74 1.20 -15.99 -2.06
CA PRO A 74 2.01 -17.18 -2.26
C PRO A 74 1.70 -17.98 -3.53
N SER A 75 0.43 -18.03 -3.94
CA SER A 75 0.01 -18.76 -5.15
C SER A 75 0.48 -18.13 -6.47
N THR A 76 0.96 -16.88 -6.44
CA THR A 76 1.47 -16.18 -7.63
C THR A 76 2.98 -16.30 -7.79
N ILE A 77 3.67 -16.86 -6.79
CA ILE A 77 5.12 -17.03 -6.81
C ILE A 77 5.46 -18.14 -7.82
N PRO A 78 6.30 -17.86 -8.81
CA PRO A 78 6.74 -18.87 -9.77
C PRO A 78 7.63 -19.91 -9.06
N VAL A 79 7.48 -21.18 -9.45
CA VAL A 79 8.29 -22.31 -8.99
C VAL A 79 8.69 -23.16 -10.20
N GLY A 80 9.91 -23.67 -10.24
CA GLY A 80 10.39 -24.52 -11.34
C GLY A 80 11.82 -24.19 -11.77
N ASN A 81 12.13 -24.42 -13.05
CA ASN A 81 13.48 -24.23 -13.61
C ASN A 81 13.64 -22.87 -14.32
N GLY A 82 12.91 -21.84 -13.86
CA GLY A 82 13.04 -20.49 -14.40
C GLY A 82 14.36 -19.82 -13.98
N GLU A 83 14.70 -18.71 -14.60
CA GLU A 83 15.87 -17.92 -14.21
C GLU A 83 15.58 -17.04 -13.00
N ASP A 84 16.64 -16.71 -12.26
CA ASP A 84 16.61 -15.75 -11.17
C ASP A 84 16.15 -14.37 -11.66
N HIS A 85 15.25 -13.73 -10.91
CA HIS A 85 14.63 -12.50 -11.33
C HIS A 85 14.39 -11.56 -10.15
N GLN A 86 14.84 -10.32 -10.32
CA GLN A 86 14.72 -9.27 -9.32
C GLN A 86 13.83 -8.15 -9.84
N THR A 87 12.93 -7.67 -8.99
CA THR A 87 12.02 -6.58 -9.33
C THR A 87 11.93 -5.59 -8.17
N LEU A 88 11.85 -4.31 -8.52
CA LEU A 88 11.60 -3.23 -7.58
C LEU A 88 10.32 -2.50 -7.99
N ASP A 89 9.37 -2.44 -7.06
CA ASP A 89 8.05 -1.85 -7.25
C ASP A 89 7.83 -0.65 -6.34
N PHE A 90 7.17 0.35 -6.90
CA PHE A 90 6.68 1.52 -6.18
C PHE A 90 5.18 1.63 -6.38
N THR A 91 4.43 1.77 -5.30
CA THR A 91 2.98 1.95 -5.39
C THR A 91 2.46 2.89 -4.32
N ALA A 92 1.53 3.76 -4.72
CA ALA A 92 0.76 4.61 -3.81
C ALA A 92 -0.73 4.28 -3.81
N ARG A 93 -1.10 3.16 -4.45
CA ARG A 93 -2.50 2.75 -4.69
C ARG A 93 -3.31 2.51 -3.41
N GLU A 94 -2.61 2.22 -2.32
CA GLU A 94 -3.20 2.00 -1.00
C GLU A 94 -3.59 3.31 -0.28
N THR A 95 -3.25 4.47 -0.84
CA THR A 95 -3.67 5.78 -0.33
C THR A 95 -5.18 5.84 -0.17
N ARG A 96 -5.64 6.36 0.97
CA ARG A 96 -7.05 6.37 1.34
C ARG A 96 -7.51 7.78 1.62
N LEU A 97 -8.68 8.13 1.10
CA LEU A 97 -9.33 9.42 1.32
C LEU A 97 -10.68 9.17 1.97
N ASN A 98 -11.03 9.97 2.97
CA ASN A 98 -12.35 9.93 3.59
C ASN A 98 -12.99 11.31 3.74
N PHE A 99 -14.31 11.31 3.65
CA PHE A 99 -15.19 12.46 3.78
C PHE A 99 -16.24 12.15 4.84
N LYS A 100 -16.28 12.97 5.88
CA LYS A 100 -17.26 12.87 6.97
C LYS A 100 -18.11 14.13 7.01
N VAL A 101 -19.41 13.94 7.17
CA VAL A 101 -20.40 14.98 7.46
C VAL A 101 -21.07 14.63 8.77
N VAL A 102 -21.17 15.58 9.69
CA VAL A 102 -22.02 15.48 10.87
C VAL A 102 -23.00 16.63 10.86
N LYS A 103 -24.29 16.33 11.01
CA LYS A 103 -25.35 17.33 11.08
C LYS A 103 -26.27 17.00 12.24
N GLU A 104 -26.56 17.99 13.08
CA GLU A 104 -27.60 17.88 14.09
C GLU A 104 -28.99 18.08 13.42
N ILE A 105 -29.89 17.14 13.68
CA ILE A 105 -31.30 17.18 13.26
C ILE A 105 -32.13 16.76 14.46
N ASP A 106 -32.99 17.67 14.94
CA ASP A 106 -33.91 17.43 16.07
C ASP A 106 -33.22 16.88 17.35
N GLY A 107 -32.02 17.40 17.68
CA GLY A 107 -31.24 16.94 18.84
C GLY A 107 -30.48 15.63 18.62
N HIS A 108 -30.50 15.08 17.40
CA HIS A 108 -29.77 13.88 17.02
C HIS A 108 -28.68 14.18 15.99
N ASN A 109 -27.48 13.62 16.21
CA ASN A 109 -26.39 13.72 15.24
C ASN A 109 -26.53 12.67 14.14
N VAL A 110 -26.77 13.13 12.91
CA VAL A 110 -26.74 12.31 11.70
C VAL A 110 -25.35 12.41 11.08
N THR A 111 -24.68 11.26 10.92
CA THR A 111 -23.33 11.18 10.35
C THR A 111 -23.35 10.50 8.99
N GLY A 112 -22.79 11.16 7.98
CA GLY A 112 -22.43 10.56 6.69
C GLY A 112 -20.93 10.33 6.62
N PHE A 113 -20.49 9.18 6.13
CA PHE A 113 -19.07 8.85 5.96
C PHE A 113 -18.85 8.11 4.65
N ILE A 114 -17.95 8.63 3.81
CA ILE A 114 -17.52 8.01 2.56
C ILE A 114 -16.01 7.83 2.62
N GLU A 115 -15.52 6.68 2.20
CA GLU A 115 -14.09 6.37 2.18
C GLU A 115 -13.71 5.61 0.88
N THR A 116 -12.60 5.99 0.27
CA THR A 116 -12.15 5.47 -1.03
C THR A 116 -10.63 5.29 -1.09
N ASP A 117 -10.17 4.36 -1.93
CA ASP A 117 -8.76 4.10 -2.25
C ASP A 117 -8.54 3.94 -3.77
N PHE A 118 -7.31 3.60 -4.18
CA PHE A 118 -6.90 3.45 -5.59
C PHE A 118 -6.39 2.04 -5.93
N LEU A 119 -6.78 1.00 -5.17
CA LEU A 119 -6.22 -0.36 -5.31
C LEU A 119 -6.51 -1.04 -6.66
N THR A 120 -7.64 -0.72 -7.28
CA THR A 120 -8.05 -1.28 -8.57
C THR A 120 -7.97 -0.20 -9.65
N ALA A 121 -7.13 -0.43 -10.65
CA ALA A 121 -7.20 0.23 -11.94
C ALA A 121 -7.19 -0.88 -13.00
N THR A 122 -8.32 -1.02 -13.69
CA THR A 122 -8.53 -1.99 -14.78
C THR A 122 -7.66 -1.66 -15.99
#